data_AF-A0A5N3XG57-F1
#
_entry.id   AF-A0A5N3XG57-F1
#
_cell.length_a   1.000
_cell.length_b   1.000
_cell.length_c   1.000
_cell.angle_alpha   90.00
_cell.angle_beta   90.00
_cell.angle_gamma   90.00
#
_symmetry.space_group_name_H-M   'P 1'
#
loop_
_entity.id
_entity.type
_entity.pdbx_description
1 polymer ?
#
loop_
_entity_poly.entity_id
_entity_poly.type
_entity_poly.pdbx_seq_one_letter_code
_entity_poly.pdbx_strand_id
1 'polypeptide(L)'
;EISWHFDRGGVESVNQFGGYYVYNITNKFQFIELGPISVVDDWIESYKHDRDIALLDLINFFIQCSGCKGVVTAEMFRHMQNSEIIRKMTEEFDEDSGDYPLTMAGPQWKKFKSSFCEFIGVLVRQCQYSIIYDEYMMDTVISLLTGLSDSQVRAFRHTSTLA
;
A
#
# COMPACT_ATOMS: atom_id res chain seq x y z
N GLU A 1 -0.57 2.65 -33.49
CA GLU A 1 0.22 1.75 -32.63
C GLU A 1 1.38 2.54 -32.05
N ILE A 2 1.40 2.77 -30.74
CA ILE A 2 2.54 3.38 -30.07
C ILE A 2 3.13 2.31 -29.17
N SER A 3 4.25 1.76 -29.64
CA SER A 3 5.09 0.82 -28.93
C SER A 3 5.87 1.59 -27.86
N TRP A 4 5.67 1.24 -26.58
CA TRP A 4 6.50 1.73 -25.49
C TRP A 4 7.47 0.63 -25.10
N HIS A 5 8.76 0.88 -25.35
CA HIS A 5 9.86 0.07 -24.85
C HIS A 5 9.90 0.19 -23.32
N PHE A 6 9.71 -0.96 -22.67
CA PHE A 6 9.74 -1.10 -21.22
C PHE A 6 11.18 -1.31 -20.78
N ASP A 7 11.74 -0.33 -20.08
CA ASP A 7 13.03 -0.49 -19.40
C ASP A 7 12.82 -1.43 -18.20
N ARG A 8 13.24 -2.68 -18.36
CA ARG A 8 13.32 -3.67 -17.27
C ARG A 8 14.55 -3.35 -16.44
N GLY A 9 14.41 -2.44 -15.49
CA GLY A 9 15.50 -2.01 -14.60
C GLY A 9 15.15 -2.15 -13.13
N GLY A 10 15.23 -3.37 -12.60
CA GLY A 10 15.68 -3.65 -11.23
C GLY A 10 14.71 -3.43 -10.07
N VAL A 11 13.97 -4.48 -9.70
CA VAL A 11 14.01 -5.11 -8.37
C VAL A 11 13.71 -6.60 -8.58
N GLU A 12 14.73 -7.39 -8.90
CA GLU A 12 14.67 -8.85 -8.82
C GLU A 12 15.32 -9.30 -7.50
N SER A 13 14.72 -10.34 -6.89
CA SER A 13 15.09 -11.05 -5.65
C SER A 13 14.40 -10.45 -4.39
N VAL A 14 13.67 -11.18 -3.53
CA VAL A 14 13.66 -12.59 -3.07
C VAL A 14 12.30 -12.79 -2.34
N ASN A 15 11.47 -13.86 -2.40
CA ASN A 15 11.69 -15.29 -2.19
C ASN A 15 10.45 -16.07 -2.69
N GLN A 16 10.65 -17.15 -3.45
CA GLN A 16 9.64 -18.19 -3.66
C GLN A 16 9.53 -19.03 -2.38
N PHE A 17 8.52 -18.78 -1.55
CA PHE A 17 8.02 -19.80 -0.63
C PHE A 17 6.52 -19.99 -0.85
N GLY A 18 6.17 -21.12 -1.46
CA GLY A 18 4.85 -21.73 -1.31
C GLY A 18 3.64 -20.94 -1.81
N GLY A 19 3.61 -20.53 -3.08
CA GLY A 19 2.32 -20.38 -3.80
C GLY A 19 1.29 -19.37 -3.25
N TYR A 20 1.67 -18.39 -2.44
CA TYR A 20 0.79 -17.28 -2.04
C TYR A 20 1.13 -16.01 -2.84
N TYR A 21 0.09 -15.34 -3.33
CA TYR A 21 0.16 -14.19 -4.22
C TYR A 21 0.55 -12.91 -3.45
N VAL A 22 1.82 -12.77 -3.04
CA VAL A 22 2.38 -11.60 -2.34
C VAL A 22 2.49 -10.33 -3.24
N TYR A 23 1.83 -10.32 -4.42
CA TYR A 23 2.00 -9.28 -5.44
C TYR A 23 0.72 -8.52 -5.81
N ASN A 24 -0.46 -8.94 -5.34
CA ASN A 24 -1.71 -8.46 -5.94
C ASN A 24 -2.14 -7.04 -5.50
N ILE A 25 -1.75 -6.58 -4.31
CA ILE A 25 -2.20 -5.30 -3.75
C ILE A 25 -1.26 -4.14 -4.14
N THR A 26 0.04 -4.43 -4.25
CA THR A 26 1.08 -3.44 -4.56
C THR A 26 1.11 -3.05 -6.05
N ASN A 27 0.60 -3.90 -6.94
CA ASN A 27 0.44 -3.52 -8.34
C ASN A 27 -0.82 -2.65 -8.53
N LYS A 28 -0.63 -1.33 -8.57
CA LYS A 28 -1.69 -0.32 -8.76
C LYS A 28 -2.60 -0.59 -9.97
N PHE A 29 -2.08 -1.19 -11.05
CA PHE A 29 -2.89 -1.53 -12.22
C PHE A 29 -3.74 -2.77 -11.99
N GLN A 30 -3.18 -3.79 -11.37
CA GLN A 30 -3.89 -5.02 -11.04
C GLN A 30 -4.99 -4.78 -9.99
N PHE A 31 -4.75 -3.89 -9.03
CA PHE A 31 -5.75 -3.41 -8.07
C PHE A 31 -7.00 -2.82 -8.75
N ILE A 32 -6.80 -2.05 -9.83
CA ILE A 32 -7.90 -1.42 -10.60
C ILE A 32 -8.66 -2.46 -11.46
N GLU A 33 -8.02 -3.57 -11.82
CA GLU A 33 -8.60 -4.65 -12.63
C GLU A 33 -9.34 -5.70 -11.80
N LEU A 34 -8.78 -6.15 -10.68
CA LEU A 34 -9.39 -7.16 -9.79
C LEU A 34 -10.60 -6.60 -9.02
N GLY A 35 -10.56 -5.31 -8.70
CA GLY A 35 -11.61 -4.62 -7.96
C GLY A 35 -11.49 -4.76 -6.44
N PRO A 36 -11.96 -3.76 -5.66
CA PRO A 36 -11.70 -3.68 -4.22
C PRO A 36 -12.15 -4.89 -3.40
N ILE A 37 -13.27 -5.52 -3.75
CA ILE A 37 -13.84 -6.65 -2.99
C ILE A 37 -12.94 -7.88 -3.07
N SER A 38 -12.57 -8.31 -4.28
CA SER A 38 -11.71 -9.48 -4.47
C SER A 38 -10.35 -9.28 -3.79
N VAL A 39 -9.78 -8.09 -3.88
CA VAL A 39 -8.49 -7.76 -3.26
C VAL A 39 -8.57 -7.83 -1.74
N VAL A 40 -9.66 -7.33 -1.13
CA VAL A 40 -9.86 -7.42 0.32
C VAL A 40 -10.05 -8.87 0.76
N ASP A 41 -10.83 -9.66 0.04
CA ASP A 41 -11.07 -11.07 0.39
C ASP A 41 -9.76 -11.88 0.36
N ASP A 42 -8.93 -11.70 -0.68
CA ASP A 42 -7.61 -12.33 -0.79
C ASP A 42 -6.65 -11.86 0.34
N TRP A 43 -6.69 -10.57 0.69
CA TRP A 43 -5.89 -10.02 1.78
C TRP A 43 -6.31 -10.59 3.13
N ILE A 44 -7.61 -10.76 3.38
CA ILE A 44 -8.13 -11.35 4.63
C ILE A 44 -7.65 -12.79 4.79
N GLU A 45 -7.67 -13.60 3.73
CA GLU A 45 -7.15 -14.97 3.79
C GLU A 45 -5.64 -14.99 4.04
N SER A 46 -4.90 -14.06 3.44
CA SER A 46 -3.47 -13.90 3.71
C SER A 46 -3.22 -13.50 5.16
N TYR A 47 -4.01 -12.58 5.72
CA TYR A 47 -3.91 -12.14 7.11
C TYR A 47 -4.20 -13.26 8.11
N LYS A 48 -5.18 -14.13 7.83
CA LYS A 48 -5.46 -15.31 8.64
C LYS A 48 -4.31 -16.33 8.63
N HIS A 49 -3.55 -16.39 7.54
CA HIS A 49 -2.42 -17.30 7.41
C HIS A 49 -1.15 -16.75 8.07
N ASP A 50 -0.75 -15.53 7.72
CA ASP A 50 0.40 -14.83 8.28
C ASP A 50 0.10 -13.33 8.38
N ARG A 51 -0.15 -12.87 9.61
CA ARG A 51 -0.54 -11.49 9.90
C ARG A 51 0.56 -10.49 9.56
N ASP A 52 1.83 -10.85 9.77
CA ASP A 52 2.95 -9.93 9.59
C ASP A 52 3.20 -9.67 8.11
N ILE A 53 3.16 -10.73 7.29
CA ILE A 53 3.30 -10.61 5.84
C ILE A 53 2.14 -9.81 5.25
N ALA A 54 0.90 -10.11 5.65
CA ALA A 54 -0.26 -9.39 5.14
C ALA A 54 -0.28 -7.90 5.55
N LEU A 55 0.17 -7.57 6.77
CA LEU A 55 0.31 -6.17 7.18
C LEU A 55 1.43 -5.45 6.45
N LEU A 56 2.56 -6.12 6.20
CA LEU A 56 3.62 -5.55 5.39
C LEU A 56 3.14 -5.16 3.99
N ASP A 57 2.30 -6.00 3.37
CA ASP A 57 1.68 -5.71 2.08
C ASP A 57 0.74 -4.49 2.16
N LEU A 58 -0.05 -4.39 3.24
CA LEU A 58 -0.96 -3.26 3.46
C LEU A 58 -0.20 -1.94 3.72
N ILE A 59 0.89 -1.99 4.48
CA ILE A 59 1.78 -0.84 4.73
C ILE A 59 2.38 -0.36 3.40
N ASN A 60 2.96 -1.29 2.63
CA ASN A 60 3.52 -0.98 1.32
C ASN A 60 2.46 -0.42 0.36
N PHE A 61 1.23 -0.94 0.40
CA PHE A 61 0.13 -0.40 -0.40
C PHE A 61 -0.11 1.09 -0.11
N PHE A 62 -0.23 1.51 1.16
CA PHE A 62 -0.44 2.92 1.49
C PHE A 62 0.73 3.82 1.07
N ILE A 63 1.96 3.36 1.30
CA ILE A 63 3.18 4.08 0.91
C ILE A 63 3.24 4.25 -0.61
N GLN A 64 2.98 3.18 -1.36
CA GLN A 64 2.99 3.22 -2.81
C GLN A 64 1.82 4.01 -3.37
N CYS A 65 0.61 3.95 -2.79
CA CYS A 65 -0.53 4.81 -3.18
C CYS A 65 -0.19 6.31 -3.10
N SER A 66 0.76 6.67 -2.23
CA SER A 66 1.28 8.04 -2.12
C SER A 66 2.28 8.41 -3.23
N GLY A 67 2.64 7.49 -4.11
CA GLY A 67 3.61 7.71 -5.18
C GLY A 67 5.04 7.32 -4.82
N CYS A 68 5.30 6.89 -3.58
CA CYS A 68 6.62 6.43 -3.16
C CYS A 68 6.99 5.16 -3.94
N LYS A 69 8.22 5.13 -4.48
CA LYS A 69 8.80 3.96 -5.15
C LYS A 69 9.57 3.06 -4.17
N GLY A 70 9.87 3.55 -2.97
CA GLY A 70 10.50 2.79 -1.89
C GLY A 70 9.63 1.63 -1.42
N VAL A 71 10.27 0.61 -0.87
CA VAL A 71 9.62 -0.62 -0.40
C VAL A 71 10.04 -0.87 1.05
N VAL A 72 9.04 -1.01 1.92
CA VAL A 72 9.25 -1.46 3.30
C VAL A 72 9.53 -2.96 3.26
N THR A 73 10.69 -3.37 3.76
CA THR A 73 11.07 -4.78 3.80
C THR A 73 10.57 -5.46 5.08
N ALA A 74 10.51 -6.79 5.08
CA ALA A 74 10.17 -7.56 6.26
C ALA A 74 11.18 -7.39 7.42
N GLU A 75 12.41 -6.97 7.12
CA GLU A 75 13.40 -6.64 8.15
C GLU A 75 13.07 -5.30 8.81
N MET A 76 12.72 -4.29 8.01
CA MET A 76 12.29 -2.99 8.52
C MET A 76 11.04 -3.13 9.39
N PHE A 77 10.03 -3.88 8.92
CA PHE A 77 8.79 -4.08 9.68
C PHE A 77 9.00 -4.79 11.02
N ARG A 78 9.96 -5.72 11.11
CA ARG A 78 10.26 -6.45 12.35
C ARG A 78 11.13 -5.70 13.34
N HIS A 79 11.95 -4.75 12.88
CA HIS A 79 12.98 -4.13 13.70
C HIS A 79 12.86 -2.62 13.85
N MET A 80 11.99 -1.96 13.10
CA MET A 80 11.81 -0.52 13.13
C MET A 80 10.39 -0.17 13.59
N GLN A 81 10.27 0.94 14.30
CA GLN A 81 8.96 1.52 14.59
C GLN A 81 8.37 2.19 13.33
N ASN A 82 7.04 2.35 13.28
CA ASN A 82 6.37 3.04 12.17
C ASN A 82 6.97 4.42 11.88
N SER A 83 7.35 5.18 12.91
CA SER A 83 8.00 6.49 12.76
C SER A 83 9.34 6.42 12.02
N GLU A 84 10.15 5.40 12.28
CA GLU A 84 11.44 5.19 11.61
C GLU A 84 11.25 4.72 10.17
N ILE A 85 10.26 3.85 9.92
CA ILE A 85 9.87 3.42 8.58
C ILE A 85 9.44 4.65 7.75
N ILE A 86 8.54 5.48 8.28
CA ILE A 86 8.05 6.69 7.62
C ILE A 86 9.20 7.65 7.32
N ARG A 87 10.13 7.85 8.26
CA ARG A 87 11.33 8.68 8.05
C ARG A 87 12.16 8.16 6.88
N LYS A 88 12.45 6.85 6.86
CA LYS A 88 13.24 6.25 5.79
C LYS A 88 12.53 6.34 4.43
N MET A 89 11.23 6.07 4.38
CA MET A 89 10.43 6.21 3.16
C MET A 89 10.30 7.65 2.69
N THR A 90 10.39 8.62 3.60
CA THR A 90 10.45 10.06 3.28
C THR A 90 11.81 10.44 2.69
N GLU A 91 12.91 9.90 3.23
CA GLU A 91 14.26 10.10 2.70
C GLU A 91 14.45 9.47 1.31
N GLU A 92 13.80 8.31 1.07
CA GLU A 92 13.79 7.61 -0.21
C GLU A 92 12.73 8.16 -1.19
N PHE A 93 11.94 9.17 -0.79
CA PHE A 93 10.90 9.72 -1.64
C PHE A 93 11.53 10.56 -2.76
N ASP A 94 11.65 9.93 -3.91
CA ASP A 94 12.15 10.53 -5.14
C ASP A 94 11.09 11.48 -5.76
N GLU A 95 11.19 12.77 -5.43
CA GLU A 95 10.23 13.82 -5.77
C GLU A 95 10.53 14.51 -7.12
N ASP A 96 11.08 13.77 -8.10
CA ASP A 96 11.42 14.26 -9.45
C ASP A 96 10.26 15.02 -10.14
N SER A 97 9.03 14.67 -9.79
CA SER A 97 7.82 15.44 -10.10
C SER A 97 6.98 15.59 -8.85
N GLY A 98 6.48 16.79 -8.54
CA GLY A 98 5.51 17.01 -7.46
C GLY A 98 4.14 16.33 -7.68
N ASP A 99 4.00 15.52 -8.74
CA ASP A 99 2.83 14.73 -9.07
C ASP A 99 2.85 13.37 -8.36
N TYR A 100 1.69 12.98 -7.83
CA TYR A 100 1.47 11.68 -7.20
C TYR A 100 0.07 11.16 -7.56
N PRO A 101 -0.23 9.86 -7.37
CA PRO A 101 -1.44 9.22 -7.91
C PRO A 101 -2.77 9.95 -7.70
N LEU A 102 -2.92 10.70 -6.60
CA LEU A 102 -4.14 11.45 -6.28
C LEU A 102 -4.25 12.84 -6.94
N THR A 103 -3.15 13.38 -7.48
CA THR A 103 -3.14 14.67 -8.21
C THR A 103 -3.05 14.50 -9.73
N MET A 104 -2.66 13.33 -10.20
CA MET A 104 -2.54 13.05 -11.64
C MET A 104 -3.89 13.15 -12.36
N ALA A 105 -3.88 13.79 -13.53
CA ALA A 105 -5.06 13.93 -14.38
C ALA A 105 -5.26 12.71 -15.29
N GLY A 106 -6.52 12.35 -15.54
CA GLY A 106 -6.89 11.30 -16.49
C GLY A 106 -7.95 10.33 -15.94
N PRO A 107 -8.72 9.63 -16.80
CA PRO A 107 -9.77 8.70 -16.36
C PRO A 107 -9.26 7.58 -15.45
N GLN A 108 -8.05 7.07 -15.73
CA GLN A 108 -7.42 6.01 -14.93
C GLN A 108 -7.13 6.44 -13.48
N TRP A 109 -6.66 7.67 -13.25
CA TRP A 109 -6.36 8.20 -11.91
C TRP A 109 -7.61 8.55 -11.13
N LYS A 110 -8.66 9.00 -11.82
CA LYS A 110 -10.00 9.13 -11.22
C LYS A 110 -10.55 7.77 -10.76
N LYS A 111 -10.40 6.72 -11.58
CA LYS A 111 -10.79 5.36 -11.22
C LYS A 111 -9.96 4.85 -10.04
N PHE A 112 -8.64 5.05 -10.06
CA PHE A 112 -7.75 4.72 -8.95
C PHE A 112 -8.22 5.36 -7.63
N LYS A 113 -8.48 6.67 -7.62
CA LYS A 113 -8.96 7.36 -6.42
C LYS A 113 -10.27 6.77 -5.90
N SER A 114 -11.22 6.47 -6.78
CA SER A 114 -12.49 5.83 -6.40
C SER A 114 -12.26 4.44 -5.81
N SER A 115 -11.45 3.62 -6.47
CA SER A 115 -11.13 2.26 -6.02
C SER A 115 -10.35 2.25 -4.70
N PHE A 116 -9.46 3.23 -4.47
CA PHE A 116 -8.72 3.39 -3.22
C PHE A 116 -9.67 3.64 -2.05
N CYS A 117 -10.57 4.61 -2.18
CA CYS A 117 -11.58 4.90 -1.15
C CYS A 117 -12.52 3.71 -0.92
N GLU A 118 -12.94 3.04 -2.00
CA GLU A 118 -13.78 1.86 -1.90
C GLU A 118 -13.07 0.69 -1.19
N PHE A 119 -11.79 0.45 -1.49
CA PHE A 119 -10.99 -0.58 -0.84
C PHE A 119 -10.93 -0.41 0.66
N ILE A 120 -10.66 0.79 1.15
CA ILE A 120 -10.61 1.06 2.60
C ILE A 120 -11.98 0.78 3.23
N GLY A 121 -13.05 1.28 2.59
CA GLY A 121 -14.41 1.04 3.05
C GLY A 121 -14.83 -0.44 3.02
N VAL A 122 -14.35 -1.23 2.06
CA VAL A 122 -14.60 -2.68 1.99
C VAL A 122 -13.76 -3.42 3.03
N LEU A 123 -12.47 -3.05 3.20
CA LEU A 123 -11.55 -3.64 4.17
C LEU A 123 -12.13 -3.58 5.58
N VAL A 124 -12.55 -2.39 6.02
CA VAL A 124 -13.16 -2.19 7.34
C VAL A 124 -14.46 -2.98 7.48
N ARG A 125 -15.33 -2.97 6.45
CA ARG A 125 -16.60 -3.71 6.48
C ARG A 125 -16.41 -5.22 6.54
N GLN A 126 -15.47 -5.79 5.78
CA GLN A 126 -15.24 -7.24 5.79
C GLN A 126 -14.55 -7.69 7.09
N CYS A 127 -13.71 -6.85 7.67
CA CYS A 127 -13.01 -7.13 8.94
C CYS A 127 -13.86 -6.87 10.21
N GLN A 128 -15.05 -6.25 10.08
CA GLN A 128 -15.81 -5.67 11.19
C GLN A 128 -16.25 -6.66 12.28
N TYR A 129 -16.26 -7.97 12.00
CA TYR A 129 -16.76 -8.99 12.93
C TYR A 129 -15.66 -9.70 13.73
N SER A 130 -14.38 -9.52 13.39
CA SER A 130 -13.29 -10.20 14.08
C SER A 130 -11.97 -9.45 14.01
N ILE A 131 -11.40 -9.33 12.81
CA ILE A 131 -10.03 -8.82 12.59
C ILE A 131 -9.85 -7.40 13.14
N ILE A 132 -10.88 -6.55 13.04
CA ILE A 132 -10.79 -5.17 13.53
C ILE A 132 -10.56 -5.07 15.06
N TYR A 133 -10.85 -6.13 15.81
CA TYR A 133 -10.74 -6.18 17.28
C TYR A 133 -9.55 -7.02 17.76
N ASP A 134 -8.61 -7.38 16.88
CA ASP A 134 -7.49 -8.27 17.23
C ASP A 134 -6.30 -7.56 17.89
N GLU A 135 -6.46 -6.27 18.23
CA GLU A 135 -5.44 -5.40 18.85
C GLU A 135 -4.12 -5.32 18.05
N TYR A 136 -4.15 -5.63 16.76
CA TYR A 136 -2.96 -5.65 15.92
C TYR A 136 -3.13 -4.89 14.62
N MET A 137 -4.13 -5.27 13.82
CA MET A 137 -4.31 -4.70 12.48
C MET A 137 -4.59 -3.20 12.52
N MET A 138 -5.64 -2.79 13.25
CA MET A 138 -6.06 -1.39 13.29
C MET A 138 -5.02 -0.50 13.99
N ASP A 139 -4.39 -0.97 15.06
CA ASP A 139 -3.36 -0.21 15.77
C ASP A 139 -2.16 0.08 14.86
N THR A 140 -1.74 -0.92 14.07
CA THR A 140 -0.67 -0.76 13.08
C THR A 140 -1.06 0.22 11.98
N VAL A 141 -2.25 0.07 11.40
CA VAL A 141 -2.74 0.93 10.30
C VAL A 141 -2.95 2.37 10.77
N ILE A 142 -3.60 2.59 11.91
CA ILE A 142 -3.83 3.92 12.48
C ILE A 142 -2.50 4.59 12.81
N SER A 143 -1.57 3.87 13.44
CA SER A 143 -0.24 4.39 13.76
C SER A 143 0.52 4.83 12.50
N LEU A 144 0.51 4.01 11.44
CA LEU A 144 1.12 4.36 10.17
C LEU A 144 0.46 5.58 9.52
N LEU A 145 -0.85 5.57 9.35
CA LEU A 145 -1.59 6.64 8.68
C LEU A 145 -1.45 7.98 9.43
N THR A 146 -1.49 7.93 10.76
CA THR A 146 -1.27 9.11 11.61
C THR A 146 0.14 9.66 11.40
N GLY A 147 1.17 8.81 11.40
CA GLY A 147 2.54 9.27 11.16
C GLY A 147 2.74 9.81 9.73
N LEU A 148 2.13 9.19 8.72
CA LEU A 148 2.18 9.68 7.33
C LEU A 148 1.46 11.03 7.18
N SER A 149 0.38 11.25 7.94
CA SER A 149 -0.38 12.50 7.92
C SER A 149 0.39 13.71 8.44
N ASP A 150 1.42 13.47 9.28
CA ASP A 150 2.32 14.48 9.82
C ASP A 150 3.67 14.58 9.06
N SER A 151 3.86 13.79 8.00
CA SER A 151 5.11 13.81 7.20
C SER A 151 5.31 15.16 6.49
N GLN A 152 6.56 15.55 6.24
CA GLN A 152 6.88 16.75 5.43
C GLN A 152 6.58 16.56 3.93
N VAL A 153 6.45 15.31 3.46
CA VAL A 153 6.11 15.00 2.06
C VAL A 153 4.61 15.17 1.83
N ARG A 154 4.25 16.06 0.90
CA ARG A 154 2.84 16.38 0.60
C ARG A 154 2.05 15.15 0.16
N ALA A 155 2.67 14.29 -0.63
CA ALA A 155 2.04 13.10 -1.19
C ALA A 155 1.62 12.11 -0.08
N PHE A 156 2.46 11.90 0.94
CA PHE A 156 2.11 11.10 2.13
C PHE A 156 0.96 11.73 2.91
N ARG A 157 1.04 13.02 3.22
CA ARG A 157 -0.02 13.69 4.00
C ARG A 157 -1.39 13.60 3.33
N HIS A 158 -1.45 13.93 2.04
CA HIS A 158 -2.73 13.94 1.32
C HIS A 158 -3.31 12.53 1.18
N THR A 159 -2.47 11.53 0.90
CA THR A 159 -2.93 10.15 0.72
C THR A 159 -3.39 9.54 2.04
N SER A 160 -2.63 9.72 3.11
CA SER A 160 -2.98 9.20 4.44
C SER A 160 -4.19 9.89 5.07
N THR A 161 -4.38 11.19 4.83
CA THR A 161 -5.58 11.91 5.33
C THR A 161 -6.84 11.52 4.56
N LEU A 162 -6.71 11.08 3.31
CA LEU A 162 -7.83 10.56 2.51
C LEU A 162 -8.18 9.12 2.91
N ALA A 163 -7.18 8.36 3.38
CA ALA A 163 -7.32 6.98 3.81
C ALA A 163 -8.07 6.88 5.14
#